data_AF-A0A950W990-F1
#
_entry.id   AF-A0A950W990-F1
#
_cell.length_a   1.000
_cell.length_b   1.000
_cell.length_c   1.000
_cell.angle_alpha   90.00
_cell.angle_beta   90.00
_cell.angle_gamma   90.00
#
_symmetry.space_group_name_H-M   'P 1'
#
loop_
_entity.id
_entity.type
_entity.pdbx_description
1 polymer ?
#
loop_
_entity_poly.entity_id
_entity_poly.type
_entity_poly.pdbx_seq_one_letter_code
_entity_poly.pdbx_strand_id
1 'polypeptide(L)'
;MIVVEVKATDAYRISLDTIAAYGDKLIANSEVFSPSSILIVVGREDTGELEAQVRGSRHAWDIRLISADALIKVVQLKEDTDAPDTGRKIRSLLAPMEYTRLDQMIDVMFTTAKDVETAAVAETTIGSEESGETISLTKTGPVISKGTWEFTDAALLQEKRELIVNALNSREEVNLIKRSRALYWDAGHTIRVACTISKRYTERTYPYWYAHHPAWEDFLAEGKKAFLVLGCMDLAVAFAVPWQILHPVLDGFTTTHKEDSVYWHINLTELEPGELSMLLPKRNTVLPLKEYKLPLKP
;
A
#
# COMPACT_ATOMS: atom_id res chain seq x y z
N MET A 1 -14.27 18.56 2.57
CA MET A 1 -13.91 18.39 1.13
C MET A 1 -12.71 19.29 0.82
N ILE A 2 -12.00 19.09 -0.31
CA ILE A 2 -10.82 19.89 -0.67
C ILE A 2 -11.09 20.56 -2.03
N VAL A 3 -10.95 21.88 -2.11
CA VAL A 3 -10.93 22.65 -3.35
C VAL A 3 -9.47 22.89 -3.73
N VAL A 4 -9.08 22.55 -4.95
CA VAL A 4 -7.68 22.63 -5.38
C VAL A 4 -7.51 23.73 -6.43
N GLU A 5 -6.56 24.63 -6.19
CA GLU A 5 -6.13 25.65 -7.15
C GLU A 5 -4.66 25.39 -7.51
N VAL A 6 -4.33 25.29 -8.80
CA VAL A 6 -2.97 24.98 -9.27
C VAL A 6 -2.33 26.23 -9.89
N LYS A 7 -1.11 26.57 -9.46
CA LYS A 7 -0.34 27.69 -10.00
C LYS A 7 1.06 27.28 -10.43
N ALA A 8 1.41 27.62 -11.67
CA ALA A 8 2.74 27.40 -12.24
C ALA A 8 3.76 28.49 -11.85
N THR A 9 3.29 29.67 -11.41
CA THR A 9 4.16 30.81 -11.04
C THR A 9 3.62 31.55 -9.81
N ASP A 10 4.56 32.14 -9.07
CA ASP A 10 4.41 33.03 -7.90
C ASP A 10 4.44 34.52 -8.29
N ALA A 11 4.83 34.84 -9.53
CA ALA A 11 5.07 36.19 -10.04
C ALA A 11 3.86 37.15 -10.02
N TYR A 12 2.65 36.66 -9.74
CA TYR A 12 1.44 37.48 -9.66
C TYR A 12 0.79 37.33 -8.29
N ARG A 13 0.57 38.48 -7.61
CA ARG A 13 -0.16 38.54 -6.34
C ARG A 13 -1.53 37.90 -6.49
N ILE A 14 -1.78 36.89 -5.66
CA ILE A 14 -3.05 36.16 -5.67
C ILE A 14 -4.08 36.95 -4.86
N SER A 15 -5.27 37.16 -5.43
CA SER A 15 -6.42 37.63 -4.66
C SER A 15 -7.01 36.46 -3.89
N LEU A 16 -6.57 36.30 -2.64
CA LEU A 16 -7.07 35.25 -1.73
C LEU A 16 -8.59 35.33 -1.53
N ASP A 17 -9.15 36.54 -1.55
CA ASP A 17 -10.60 36.77 -1.49
C ASP A 17 -11.36 36.20 -2.68
N THR A 18 -10.75 36.20 -3.87
CA THR A 18 -11.36 35.63 -5.06
C THR A 18 -11.45 34.10 -4.95
N ILE A 19 -10.38 33.46 -4.44
CA ILE A 19 -10.34 32.00 -4.25
C ILE A 19 -11.32 31.58 -3.14
N ALA A 20 -11.34 32.29 -2.02
CA ALA A 20 -12.30 32.06 -0.95
C ALA A 20 -13.75 32.20 -1.45
N ALA A 21 -14.04 33.25 -2.25
CA ALA A 21 -15.36 33.43 -2.84
C ALA A 21 -15.77 32.33 -3.82
N TYR A 22 -14.82 31.70 -4.52
CA TYR A 22 -15.12 30.50 -5.31
C TYR A 22 -15.48 29.32 -4.42
N GLY A 23 -14.75 29.11 -3.32
CA GLY A 23 -15.08 28.10 -2.31
C GLY A 23 -16.49 28.30 -1.74
N ASP A 24 -16.81 29.54 -1.32
CA ASP A 24 -18.12 29.89 -0.77
C ASP A 24 -19.26 29.67 -1.76
N LYS A 25 -19.05 29.97 -3.05
CA LYS A 25 -20.03 29.70 -4.11
C LYS A 25 -20.29 28.21 -4.30
N LEU A 26 -19.24 27.38 -4.24
CA LEU A 26 -19.39 25.92 -4.35
C LEU A 26 -20.14 25.33 -3.15
N ILE A 27 -19.93 25.90 -1.95
CA ILE A 27 -20.72 25.55 -0.76
C ILE A 27 -22.18 25.98 -0.94
N ALA A 28 -22.42 27.22 -1.39
CA ALA A 28 -23.77 27.73 -1.61
C ALA A 28 -24.56 26.92 -2.65
N ASN A 29 -23.87 26.39 -3.67
CA ASN A 29 -24.45 25.53 -4.70
C ASN A 29 -24.63 24.06 -4.25
N SER A 30 -24.27 23.72 -3.01
CA SER A 30 -24.27 22.33 -2.49
C SER A 30 -23.37 21.37 -3.28
N GLU A 31 -22.39 21.89 -4.02
CA GLU A 31 -21.37 21.09 -4.72
C GLU A 31 -20.26 20.64 -3.76
N VAL A 32 -20.06 21.40 -2.67
CA VAL A 32 -19.06 21.14 -1.63
C VAL A 32 -19.67 21.26 -0.23
N PHE A 33 -19.34 20.33 0.66
CA PHE A 33 -19.77 20.38 2.07
C PHE A 33 -18.77 21.11 2.97
N SER A 34 -19.28 21.95 3.86
CA SER A 34 -18.51 22.59 4.93
C SER A 34 -18.22 21.62 6.10
N PRO A 35 -17.01 21.62 6.69
CA PRO A 35 -15.88 22.48 6.37
C PRO A 35 -15.11 22.03 5.11
N SER A 36 -14.70 23.00 4.29
CA SER A 36 -13.88 22.79 3.09
C SER A 36 -12.50 23.41 3.24
N SER A 37 -11.47 22.65 2.88
CA SER A 37 -10.09 23.15 2.81
C SER A 37 -9.81 23.67 1.40
N ILE A 38 -9.15 24.82 1.27
CA ILE A 38 -8.65 25.33 0.00
C ILE A 38 -7.17 25.00 -0.08
N LEU A 39 -6.78 24.13 -1.01
CA LEU A 39 -5.41 23.72 -1.23
C LEU A 39 -4.83 24.42 -2.46
N ILE A 40 -3.80 25.23 -2.27
CA ILE A 40 -3.05 25.88 -3.35
C ILE A 40 -1.81 25.04 -3.63
N VAL A 41 -1.72 24.53 -4.86
CA VAL A 41 -0.58 23.75 -5.36
C VAL A 41 0.35 24.67 -6.14
N VAL A 42 1.62 24.75 -5.74
CA VAL A 42 2.61 25.63 -6.37
C VAL A 42 3.75 24.82 -7.00
N GLY A 43 4.13 25.16 -8.23
CA GLY A 43 5.18 24.45 -8.97
C GLY A 43 6.63 24.89 -8.72
N ARG A 44 6.88 25.95 -7.94
CA ARG A 44 8.23 26.45 -7.60
C ARG A 44 8.44 26.42 -6.08
N GLU A 45 9.69 26.26 -5.66
CA GLU A 45 10.06 26.16 -4.24
C GLU A 45 9.97 27.51 -3.49
N ASP A 46 10.15 28.64 -4.20
CA ASP A 46 10.21 29.97 -3.59
C ASP A 46 8.82 30.59 -3.35
N THR A 47 8.09 30.00 -2.40
CA THR A 47 6.70 30.38 -2.06
C THR A 47 6.59 31.28 -0.82
N GLY A 48 7.71 31.77 -0.30
CA GLY A 48 7.77 32.48 0.98
C GLY A 48 6.87 33.73 1.04
N GLU A 49 6.79 34.50 -0.05
CA GLU A 49 5.90 35.66 -0.13
C GLU A 49 4.42 35.28 -0.11
N LEU A 50 4.05 34.21 -0.82
CA LEU A 50 2.67 33.73 -0.88
C LEU A 50 2.24 33.11 0.46
N GLU A 51 3.12 32.36 1.11
CA GLU A 51 2.89 31.84 2.46
C GLU A 51 2.69 32.98 3.46
N ALA A 52 3.55 34.00 3.43
CA ALA A 52 3.43 35.19 4.28
C ALA A 52 2.12 35.95 4.02
N GLN A 53 1.70 36.04 2.75
CA GLN A 53 0.43 36.66 2.36
C GLN A 53 -0.77 35.89 2.90
N VAL A 54 -0.78 34.55 2.79
CA VAL A 54 -1.87 33.71 3.32
C VAL A 54 -1.94 33.80 4.83
N ARG A 55 -0.80 33.67 5.52
CA ARG A 55 -0.72 33.77 6.99
C ARG A 55 -1.13 35.15 7.51
N GLY A 56 -0.83 36.21 6.76
CA GLY A 56 -1.23 37.59 7.09
C GLY A 56 -2.68 37.92 6.75
N SER A 57 -3.44 36.99 6.16
CA SER A 57 -4.82 37.21 5.72
C SER A 57 -5.85 36.59 6.66
N ARG A 58 -7.12 36.99 6.51
CA ARG A 58 -8.26 36.35 7.19
C ARG A 58 -8.47 34.88 6.81
N HIS A 59 -7.85 34.43 5.71
CA HIS A 59 -7.99 33.08 5.16
C HIS A 59 -6.89 32.13 5.64
N ALA A 60 -6.05 32.55 6.59
CA ALA A 60 -4.95 31.75 7.14
C ALA A 60 -5.41 30.40 7.70
N TRP A 61 -6.65 30.32 8.16
CA TRP A 61 -7.25 29.11 8.72
C TRP A 61 -7.85 28.17 7.66
N ASP A 62 -8.13 28.64 6.45
CA ASP A 62 -8.87 27.86 5.44
C ASP A 62 -8.02 27.50 4.21
N ILE A 63 -6.95 28.26 3.96
CA ILE A 63 -6.04 28.07 2.83
C ILE A 63 -4.78 27.34 3.28
N ARG A 64 -4.40 26.30 2.55
CA ARG A 64 -3.15 25.54 2.73
C ARG A 64 -2.32 25.58 1.46
N LEU A 65 -1.00 25.62 1.62
CA LEU A 65 -0.04 25.57 0.52
C LEU A 65 0.71 24.25 0.50
N ILE A 66 0.84 23.69 -0.69
CA ILE A 66 1.64 22.50 -0.96
C ILE A 66 2.40 22.68 -2.27
N SER A 67 3.67 22.29 -2.29
CA SER A 67 4.43 22.21 -3.54
C SER A 67 3.99 21.01 -4.38
N ALA A 68 4.19 21.08 -5.69
CA ALA A 68 3.97 19.94 -6.58
C ALA A 68 4.79 18.72 -6.14
N ASP A 69 6.04 18.92 -5.70
CA ASP A 69 6.92 17.84 -5.22
C ASP A 69 6.39 17.18 -3.94
N ALA A 70 5.92 17.97 -2.97
CA ALA A 70 5.32 17.43 -1.76
C ALA A 70 4.00 16.69 -2.06
N LEU A 71 3.20 17.19 -3.01
CA LEU A 71 1.98 16.50 -3.44
C LEU A 71 2.30 15.14 -4.09
N ILE A 72 3.35 15.07 -4.92
CA ILE A 72 3.83 13.80 -5.50
C ILE A 72 4.25 12.82 -4.40
N LYS A 73 4.98 13.27 -3.37
CA LYS A 73 5.35 12.42 -2.23
C LYS A 73 4.12 11.87 -1.49
N VAL A 74 3.07 12.68 -1.32
CA VAL A 74 1.80 12.21 -0.72
C VAL A 74 1.11 11.15 -1.60
N VAL A 75 1.12 11.35 -2.92
CA VAL A 75 0.59 10.37 -3.87
C VAL A 75 1.38 9.06 -3.79
N GLN A 76 2.70 9.12 -3.84
CA GLN A 76 3.59 7.97 -3.69
C GLN A 76 3.34 7.24 -2.36
N LEU A 77 3.23 7.98 -1.25
CA LEU A 77 2.96 7.40 0.06
C LEU A 77 1.61 6.68 0.12
N LYS A 78 0.58 7.23 -0.55
CA LYS A 78 -0.68 6.49 -0.73
C LYS A 78 -0.38 5.24 -1.58
N GLU A 79 0.21 5.38 -2.76
CA GLU A 79 0.41 4.26 -3.67
C GLU A 79 1.19 3.11 -3.02
N ASP A 80 2.18 3.39 -2.20
CA ASP A 80 3.00 2.34 -1.59
C ASP A 80 2.31 1.66 -0.40
N THR A 81 1.26 2.28 0.18
CA THR A 81 0.56 1.78 1.37
C THR A 81 -0.92 1.44 1.16
N ASP A 82 -1.32 0.26 1.66
CA ASP A 82 -2.71 -0.23 1.64
C ASP A 82 -3.48 -0.01 2.95
N ALA A 83 -2.83 0.49 3.99
CA ALA A 83 -3.47 0.70 5.28
C ALA A 83 -4.56 1.80 5.19
N PRO A 84 -5.81 1.51 5.62
CA PRO A 84 -6.90 2.47 5.56
C PRO A 84 -6.64 3.73 6.41
N ASP A 85 -5.85 3.61 7.48
CA ASP A 85 -5.49 4.73 8.34
C ASP A 85 -4.50 5.69 7.69
N THR A 86 -3.63 5.22 6.78
CA THR A 86 -2.70 6.08 6.03
C THR A 86 -3.48 7.04 5.15
N GLY A 87 -4.54 6.58 4.46
CA GLY A 87 -5.42 7.44 3.68
C GLY A 87 -6.15 8.48 4.53
N ARG A 88 -6.61 8.10 5.73
CA ARG A 88 -7.23 9.04 6.68
C ARG A 88 -6.24 10.07 7.21
N LYS A 89 -5.02 9.65 7.55
CA LYS A 89 -3.93 10.52 8.02
C LYS A 89 -3.52 11.51 6.92
N ILE A 90 -3.34 11.04 5.67
CA ILE A 90 -3.09 11.90 4.51
C ILE A 90 -4.22 12.93 4.34
N ARG A 91 -5.48 12.49 4.40
CA ARG A 91 -6.63 13.41 4.29
C ARG A 91 -6.69 14.41 5.46
N SER A 92 -6.28 14.00 6.66
CA SER A 92 -6.20 14.88 7.83
C SER A 92 -5.13 15.96 7.67
N LEU A 93 -3.99 15.65 7.03
CA LEU A 93 -2.95 16.64 6.73
C LEU A 93 -3.41 17.72 5.76
N LEU A 94 -4.24 17.33 4.79
CA LEU A 94 -4.80 18.25 3.79
C LEU A 94 -6.03 19.01 4.32
N ALA A 95 -6.52 18.67 5.52
CA ALA A 95 -7.59 19.37 6.19
C ALA A 95 -7.06 20.62 6.93
N PRO A 96 -7.94 21.56 7.31
CA PRO A 96 -7.51 22.80 7.96
C PRO A 96 -6.85 22.53 9.32
N MET A 97 -5.54 22.77 9.44
CA MET A 97 -4.72 22.70 10.67
C MET A 97 -3.88 23.99 10.87
N GLU A 98 -3.28 24.23 12.04
CA GLU A 98 -2.54 25.48 12.33
C GLU A 98 -1.37 25.82 11.37
N TYR A 99 -0.91 24.86 10.56
CA TYR A 99 0.18 25.04 9.61
C TYR A 99 -0.31 25.50 8.23
N THR A 100 0.21 26.64 7.74
CA THR A 100 -0.13 27.19 6.42
C THR A 100 0.57 26.46 5.26
N ARG A 101 1.83 26.03 5.44
CA ARG A 101 2.62 25.27 4.45
C ARG A 101 2.80 23.83 4.89
N LEU A 102 2.52 22.89 4.00
CA LEU A 102 2.49 21.45 4.30
C LEU A 102 3.79 20.70 3.96
N ASP A 103 4.66 21.27 3.12
CA ASP A 103 5.86 20.60 2.58
C ASP A 103 6.73 19.96 3.66
N GLN A 104 7.12 20.71 4.69
CA GLN A 104 8.01 20.22 5.75
C GLN A 104 7.37 19.08 6.56
N MET A 105 6.07 19.16 6.81
CA MET A 105 5.33 18.13 7.53
C MET A 105 5.20 16.86 6.70
N ILE A 106 4.97 17.01 5.39
CA ILE A 106 4.94 15.90 4.43
C ILE A 106 6.31 15.26 4.34
N ASP A 107 7.39 16.04 4.30
CA ASP A 107 8.75 15.50 4.26
C ASP A 107 9.08 14.64 5.48
N VAL A 108 8.77 15.13 6.68
CA VAL A 108 8.97 14.36 7.92
C VAL A 108 8.09 13.11 7.96
N MET A 109 6.83 13.21 7.51
CA MET A 109 5.95 12.04 7.43
C MET A 109 6.45 11.03 6.41
N PHE A 110 6.92 11.49 5.25
CA PHE A 110 7.40 10.65 4.17
C PHE A 110 8.70 9.93 4.57
N THR A 111 9.65 10.63 5.20
CA THR A 111 10.86 9.98 5.74
C THR A 111 10.51 8.97 6.82
N THR A 112 9.64 9.34 7.77
CA THR A 112 9.21 8.42 8.83
C THR A 112 8.49 7.19 8.27
N ALA A 113 7.59 7.37 7.31
CA ALA A 113 6.87 6.26 6.69
C ALA A 113 7.80 5.36 5.87
N LYS A 114 8.78 5.94 5.16
CA LYS A 114 9.79 5.19 4.42
C LYS A 114 10.74 4.43 5.37
N ASP A 115 11.08 5.01 6.52
CA ASP A 115 11.88 4.35 7.55
C ASP A 115 11.11 3.19 8.21
N VAL A 116 9.82 3.39 8.50
CA VAL A 116 8.92 2.34 9.01
C VAL A 116 8.69 1.25 7.96
N GLU A 117 8.54 1.60 6.67
CA GLU A 117 8.41 0.61 5.60
C GLU A 117 9.71 -0.18 5.43
N THR A 118 10.86 0.49 5.51
CA THR A 118 12.17 -0.19 5.52
C THR A 118 12.27 -1.16 6.70
N ALA A 119 11.74 -0.78 7.87
CA ALA A 119 11.67 -1.63 9.05
C ALA A 119 10.59 -2.74 8.95
N ALA A 120 9.44 -2.51 8.31
CA ALA A 120 8.37 -3.49 8.15
C ALA A 120 8.67 -4.52 7.04
N VAL A 121 9.35 -4.08 5.98
CA VAL A 121 9.99 -4.98 5.01
C VAL A 121 11.06 -5.80 5.72
N ALA A 122 11.85 -5.19 6.62
CA ALA A 122 12.76 -5.93 7.48
C ALA A 122 12.01 -6.96 8.35
N GLU A 123 10.86 -6.63 8.94
CA GLU A 123 10.02 -7.58 9.69
C GLU A 123 9.40 -8.70 8.82
N THR A 124 9.06 -8.44 7.56
CA THR A 124 8.59 -9.49 6.63
C THR A 124 9.72 -10.47 6.26
N THR A 125 10.99 -10.03 6.37
CA THR A 125 12.19 -10.88 6.33
C THR A 125 12.62 -11.43 7.69
N ILE A 126 12.08 -10.94 8.81
CA ILE A 126 12.29 -11.52 10.13
C ILE A 126 11.23 -12.60 10.32
N GLY A 127 11.64 -13.84 10.09
CA GLY A 127 10.92 -14.95 10.68
C GLY A 127 10.77 -14.69 12.17
N SER A 128 9.54 -14.56 12.63
CA SER A 128 9.20 -14.71 14.04
C SER A 128 9.73 -16.07 14.50
N GLU A 129 10.85 -16.06 15.22
CA GLU A 129 11.21 -17.11 16.16
C GLU A 129 10.18 -17.10 17.28
N GLU A 130 9.02 -17.70 17.05
CA GLU A 130 8.17 -18.19 18.13
C GLU A 130 7.82 -19.64 17.85
N SER A 131 8.63 -20.52 18.42
CA SER A 131 8.19 -21.83 18.89
C SER A 131 8.91 -22.02 20.21
N GLY A 132 8.15 -21.93 21.29
CA GLY A 132 8.68 -21.94 22.64
C GLY A 132 9.41 -23.24 22.98
N GLU A 133 10.54 -23.10 23.64
CA GLU A 133 11.01 -24.08 24.60
C GLU A 133 11.72 -23.37 25.75
N THR A 134 11.15 -23.55 26.93
CA THR A 134 11.63 -23.06 28.22
C THR A 134 12.95 -23.75 28.57
N ILE A 135 14.10 -23.07 28.48
CA ILE A 135 15.31 -23.52 29.17
C ILE A 135 16.02 -22.36 29.87
N SER A 136 16.23 -22.59 31.16
CA SER A 136 16.79 -21.74 32.20
C SER A 136 18.17 -21.15 31.85
N LEU A 137 18.34 -19.87 32.17
CA LEU A 137 19.57 -19.12 32.07
C LEU A 137 20.66 -19.65 33.01
N THR A 138 21.75 -20.16 32.44
CA THR A 138 23.09 -20.06 33.06
C THR A 138 24.06 -19.42 32.07
N LYS A 139 24.62 -18.28 32.49
CA LYS A 139 25.61 -17.46 31.78
C LYS A 139 26.89 -18.25 31.51
N THR A 140 27.47 -18.13 30.30
CA THR A 140 28.81 -17.54 30.03
C THR A 140 29.27 -17.72 28.56
N GLY A 141 29.31 -16.62 27.80
CA GLY A 141 30.15 -16.35 26.59
C GLY A 141 29.84 -17.08 25.27
N PRO A 142 30.42 -16.67 24.11
CA PRO A 142 30.82 -15.34 23.65
C PRO A 142 29.85 -14.76 22.58
N VAL A 143 30.04 -13.47 22.26
CA VAL A 143 29.23 -12.66 21.33
C VAL A 143 29.16 -13.30 19.94
N ILE A 144 28.01 -13.83 19.56
CA ILE A 144 27.70 -14.19 18.16
C ILE A 144 27.23 -12.93 17.46
N SER A 145 27.96 -12.56 16.41
CA SER A 145 27.66 -11.50 15.46
C SER A 145 26.23 -11.64 14.91
N LYS A 146 25.43 -10.59 15.10
CA LYS A 146 24.10 -10.43 14.48
C LYS A 146 24.18 -10.69 12.97
N GLY A 147 23.31 -11.57 12.48
CA GLY A 147 23.26 -12.03 11.10
C GLY A 147 23.14 -10.91 10.07
N THR A 148 23.82 -11.12 8.95
CA THR A 148 23.78 -10.29 7.75
C THR A 148 22.39 -10.43 7.11
N TRP A 149 21.66 -9.32 7.02
CA TRP A 149 20.35 -9.24 6.39
C TRP A 149 20.46 -9.38 4.87
N GLU A 150 19.86 -10.41 4.27
CA GLU A 150 19.74 -10.54 2.81
C GLU A 150 18.42 -9.93 2.31
N PHE A 151 18.47 -8.63 2.02
CA PHE A 151 17.38 -7.94 1.33
C PHE A 151 17.33 -8.39 -0.14
N THR A 152 16.14 -8.66 -0.67
CA THR A 152 15.96 -8.72 -2.13
C THR A 152 15.72 -7.29 -2.57
N ASP A 153 16.44 -6.87 -3.61
CA ASP A 153 16.33 -5.54 -4.18
C ASP A 153 14.86 -5.21 -4.48
N ALA A 154 14.39 -4.06 -3.98
CA ALA A 154 13.03 -3.59 -4.20
C ALA A 154 12.72 -3.45 -5.71
N ALA A 155 13.73 -3.16 -6.53
CA ALA A 155 13.59 -3.12 -7.98
C ALA A 155 13.23 -4.50 -8.56
N LEU A 156 13.86 -5.59 -8.06
CA LEU A 156 13.57 -6.96 -8.51
C LEU A 156 12.15 -7.41 -8.12
N LEU A 157 11.69 -7.02 -6.92
CA LEU A 157 10.31 -7.30 -6.50
C LEU A 157 9.29 -6.55 -7.36
N GLN A 158 9.59 -5.31 -7.74
CA GLN A 158 8.74 -4.50 -8.59
C GLN A 158 8.71 -5.03 -10.04
N GLU A 159 9.86 -5.37 -10.61
CA GLU A 159 9.97 -6.00 -11.92
C GLU A 159 9.17 -7.32 -11.98
N LYS A 160 9.33 -8.17 -10.95
CA LYS A 160 8.57 -9.41 -10.84
C LYS A 160 7.06 -9.16 -10.81
N ARG A 161 6.63 -8.12 -10.10
CA ARG A 161 5.22 -7.72 -10.02
C ARG A 161 4.69 -7.27 -11.37
N GLU A 162 5.45 -6.47 -12.09
CA GLU A 162 5.09 -5.99 -13.43
C GLU A 162 4.95 -7.16 -14.42
N LEU A 163 5.87 -8.14 -14.38
CA LEU A 163 5.74 -9.37 -15.18
C LEU A 163 4.45 -10.14 -14.87
N ILE A 164 4.10 -10.25 -13.59
CA ILE A 164 2.87 -10.92 -13.14
C ILE A 164 1.63 -10.18 -13.63
N VAL A 165 1.59 -8.85 -13.46
CA VAL A 165 0.45 -8.03 -13.90
C VAL A 165 0.31 -8.06 -15.42
N ASN A 166 1.42 -8.02 -16.18
CA ASN A 166 1.39 -8.13 -17.63
C ASN A 166 0.89 -9.49 -18.12
N ALA A 167 1.30 -10.57 -17.44
CA ALA A 167 0.78 -11.90 -17.74
C ALA A 167 -0.74 -11.98 -17.47
N LEU A 168 -1.22 -11.37 -16.39
CA LEU A 168 -2.65 -11.35 -16.06
C LEU A 168 -3.45 -10.46 -17.03
N ASN A 169 -2.93 -9.30 -17.40
CA ASN A 169 -3.49 -8.43 -18.45
C ASN A 169 -3.70 -9.19 -19.75
N SER A 170 -2.69 -9.99 -20.15
CA SER A 170 -2.76 -10.81 -21.36
C SER A 170 -3.78 -11.94 -21.26
N ARG A 171 -3.92 -12.56 -20.07
CA ARG A 171 -4.84 -13.68 -19.84
C ARG A 171 -6.30 -13.23 -19.78
N GLU A 172 -6.57 -12.12 -19.11
CA GLU A 172 -7.93 -11.60 -18.90
C GLU A 172 -8.34 -10.56 -19.96
N GLU A 173 -7.45 -10.26 -20.92
CA GLU A 173 -7.64 -9.26 -21.98
C GLU A 173 -8.01 -7.86 -21.45
N VAL A 174 -7.32 -7.42 -20.40
CA VAL A 174 -7.58 -6.15 -19.72
C VAL A 174 -6.32 -5.32 -19.50
N ASN A 175 -6.53 -4.05 -19.16
CA ASN A 175 -5.47 -3.14 -18.73
C ASN A 175 -5.64 -2.81 -17.25
N LEU A 176 -4.86 -3.48 -16.39
CA LEU A 176 -4.84 -3.25 -14.96
C LEU A 176 -4.05 -1.98 -14.61
N ILE A 177 -4.70 -1.08 -13.89
CA ILE A 177 -4.17 0.17 -13.35
C ILE A 177 -3.78 -0.08 -11.89
N LYS A 178 -2.57 0.34 -11.52
CA LYS A 178 -2.07 0.27 -10.13
C LYS A 178 -2.90 1.21 -9.24
N ARG A 179 -3.51 0.66 -8.18
CA ARG A 179 -4.15 1.42 -7.10
C ARG A 179 -3.19 1.60 -5.93
N SER A 180 -2.39 0.57 -5.66
CA SER A 180 -1.38 0.57 -4.62
C SER A 180 -0.26 -0.43 -4.92
N ARG A 181 0.65 -0.65 -3.96
CA ARG A 181 1.72 -1.64 -4.04
C ARG A 181 1.19 -3.02 -4.41
N ALA A 182 0.10 -3.48 -3.80
CA ALA A 182 -0.47 -4.80 -4.05
C ALA A 182 -1.76 -4.78 -4.87
N LEU A 183 -2.49 -3.66 -4.93
CA LEU A 183 -3.83 -3.64 -5.49
C LEU A 183 -3.89 -3.01 -6.88
N TYR A 184 -4.64 -3.66 -7.78
CA TYR A 184 -4.86 -3.23 -9.15
C TYR A 184 -6.33 -3.41 -9.55
N TRP A 185 -6.81 -2.60 -10.48
CA TRP A 185 -8.14 -2.74 -11.08
C TRP A 185 -8.13 -2.39 -12.57
N ASP A 186 -9.13 -2.79 -13.33
CA ASP A 186 -9.37 -2.25 -14.67
C ASP A 186 -10.04 -0.87 -14.61
N ALA A 187 -10.08 -0.14 -15.73
CA ALA A 187 -10.74 1.17 -15.81
C ALA A 187 -12.23 1.14 -15.43
N GLY A 188 -12.91 0.00 -15.58
CA GLY A 188 -14.31 -0.19 -15.20
C GLY A 188 -14.50 -0.60 -13.73
N HIS A 189 -13.43 -0.82 -12.97
CA HIS A 189 -13.43 -1.41 -11.62
C HIS A 189 -14.20 -2.75 -11.52
N THR A 190 -14.30 -3.47 -12.65
CA THR A 190 -14.97 -4.77 -12.77
C THR A 190 -14.05 -5.94 -12.47
N ILE A 191 -12.77 -5.80 -12.78
CA ILE A 191 -11.71 -6.75 -12.48
C ILE A 191 -10.82 -6.15 -11.41
N ARG A 192 -10.59 -6.89 -10.32
CA ARG A 192 -9.76 -6.46 -9.20
C ARG A 192 -8.72 -7.49 -8.85
N VAL A 193 -7.53 -7.04 -8.51
CA VAL A 193 -6.38 -7.92 -8.32
C VAL A 193 -5.60 -7.49 -7.09
N ALA A 194 -5.33 -8.43 -6.20
CA ALA A 194 -4.36 -8.29 -5.12
C ALA A 194 -3.14 -9.15 -5.48
N CYS A 195 -2.01 -8.54 -5.78
CA CYS A 195 -0.77 -9.21 -6.13
C CYS A 195 0.18 -9.17 -4.94
N THR A 196 0.66 -10.33 -4.50
CA THR A 196 1.66 -10.45 -3.44
C THR A 196 2.78 -11.39 -3.86
N ILE A 197 3.99 -11.15 -3.36
CA ILE A 197 5.20 -11.84 -3.83
C ILE A 197 5.98 -12.33 -2.62
N SER A 198 6.41 -13.60 -2.67
CA SER A 198 7.17 -14.25 -1.62
C SER A 198 8.49 -14.78 -2.18
N LYS A 199 9.55 -14.70 -1.37
CA LYS A 199 10.79 -15.44 -1.62
C LYS A 199 10.60 -16.90 -1.23
N ARG A 200 11.44 -17.78 -1.75
CA ARG A 200 11.49 -19.16 -1.29
C ARG A 200 12.20 -19.26 0.05
N TYR A 201 11.56 -19.90 1.01
CA TYR A 201 12.12 -20.25 2.31
C TYR A 201 12.63 -21.70 2.25
N THR A 202 13.93 -21.90 2.43
CA THR A 202 14.56 -23.24 2.39
C THR A 202 14.52 -23.97 3.72
N GLU A 203 14.45 -23.23 4.83
CA GLU A 203 14.53 -23.76 6.20
C GLU A 203 13.14 -24.04 6.82
N ARG A 204 12.07 -23.76 6.08
CA ARG A 204 10.69 -23.93 6.56
C ARG A 204 10.01 -25.11 5.89
N THR A 205 9.06 -25.71 6.60
CA THR A 205 8.17 -26.76 6.07
C THR A 205 7.33 -26.27 4.89
N TYR A 206 7.14 -24.95 4.77
CA TYR A 206 6.37 -24.31 3.71
C TYR A 206 7.30 -23.40 2.89
N PRO A 207 7.58 -23.71 1.61
CA PRO A 207 8.53 -22.94 0.80
C PRO A 207 8.11 -21.50 0.53
N TYR A 208 6.82 -21.16 0.63
CA TYR A 208 6.35 -19.78 0.45
C TYR A 208 5.33 -19.40 1.51
N TRP A 209 5.38 -18.12 1.88
CA TRP A 209 4.50 -17.53 2.88
C TRP A 209 4.01 -16.16 2.44
N TYR A 210 2.73 -15.89 2.66
CA TYR A 210 2.09 -14.61 2.36
C TYR A 210 1.14 -14.20 3.50
N ALA A 211 1.03 -12.88 3.71
CA ALA A 211 -0.01 -12.29 4.54
C ALA A 211 -1.15 -11.79 3.66
N HIS A 212 -2.36 -12.32 3.85
CA HIS A 212 -3.59 -11.81 3.24
C HIS A 212 -4.28 -10.88 4.23
N HIS A 213 -4.51 -9.63 3.84
CA HIS A 213 -5.07 -8.60 4.71
C HIS A 213 -6.57 -8.40 4.49
N PRO A 214 -7.37 -8.08 5.53
CA PRO A 214 -8.79 -7.76 5.41
C PRO A 214 -9.09 -6.66 4.38
N ALA A 215 -8.23 -5.65 4.27
CA ALA A 215 -8.39 -4.60 3.26
C ALA A 215 -8.31 -5.12 1.81
N TRP A 216 -7.57 -6.21 1.57
CA TRP A 216 -7.55 -6.88 0.27
C TRP A 216 -8.83 -7.66 0.04
N GLU A 217 -9.36 -8.27 1.09
CA GLU A 217 -10.63 -8.99 1.04
C GLU A 217 -11.79 -8.07 0.65
N ASP A 218 -11.93 -6.95 1.36
CA ASP A 218 -12.94 -5.92 1.06
C ASP A 218 -12.77 -5.40 -0.38
N PHE A 219 -11.52 -5.16 -0.78
CA PHE A 219 -11.21 -4.69 -2.12
C PHE A 219 -11.61 -5.68 -3.22
N LEU A 220 -11.31 -6.96 -3.04
CA LEU A 220 -11.59 -8.02 -4.03
C LEU A 220 -13.09 -8.30 -4.13
N ALA A 221 -13.82 -8.25 -3.01
CA ALA A 221 -15.27 -8.51 -2.96
C ALA A 221 -16.10 -7.53 -3.81
N GLU A 222 -15.60 -6.32 -4.05
CA GLU A 222 -16.27 -5.30 -4.89
C GLU A 222 -16.16 -5.57 -6.40
N GLY A 223 -15.29 -6.49 -6.83
CA GLY A 223 -15.08 -6.81 -8.26
C GLY A 223 -16.09 -7.83 -8.79
N LYS A 224 -16.48 -7.71 -10.07
CA LYS A 224 -17.23 -8.77 -10.77
C LYS A 224 -16.38 -10.01 -10.97
N LYS A 225 -15.10 -9.80 -11.29
CA LYS A 225 -14.04 -10.80 -11.28
C LYS A 225 -12.94 -10.30 -10.37
N ALA A 226 -12.43 -11.15 -9.50
CA ALA A 226 -11.36 -10.75 -8.60
C ALA A 226 -10.36 -11.88 -8.41
N PHE A 227 -9.08 -11.53 -8.25
CA PHE A 227 -8.00 -12.50 -8.15
C PHE A 227 -7.03 -12.13 -7.03
N LEU A 228 -6.70 -13.12 -6.19
CA LEU A 228 -5.47 -13.08 -5.40
C LEU A 228 -4.35 -13.73 -6.21
N VAL A 229 -3.29 -12.98 -6.47
CA VAL A 229 -2.15 -13.43 -7.26
C VAL A 229 -0.95 -13.65 -6.35
N LEU A 230 -0.48 -14.89 -6.31
CA LEU A 230 0.67 -15.33 -5.54
C LEU A 230 1.88 -15.47 -6.46
N GLY A 231 2.82 -14.53 -6.34
CA GLY A 231 4.08 -14.55 -7.07
C GLY A 231 5.19 -15.21 -6.26
N CYS A 232 5.87 -16.19 -6.86
CA CYS A 232 7.08 -16.77 -6.28
C CYS A 232 8.32 -16.17 -6.96
N MET A 233 9.26 -15.63 -6.18
CA MET A 233 10.45 -14.94 -6.74
C MET A 233 11.26 -15.83 -7.68
N ASP A 234 11.54 -17.07 -7.28
CA ASP A 234 12.39 -18.05 -7.97
C ASP A 234 11.68 -18.82 -9.09
N LEU A 235 10.34 -18.73 -9.19
CA LEU A 235 9.58 -19.45 -10.22
C LEU A 235 9.20 -18.56 -11.40
N ALA A 236 9.24 -19.09 -12.62
CA ALA A 236 8.72 -18.43 -13.82
C ALA A 236 7.18 -18.53 -13.96
N VAL A 237 6.48 -18.77 -12.85
CA VAL A 237 5.03 -18.92 -12.79
C VAL A 237 4.52 -18.23 -11.53
N ALA A 238 3.36 -17.57 -11.64
CA ALA A 238 2.57 -17.10 -10.52
C ALA A 238 1.24 -17.86 -10.46
N PHE A 239 0.46 -17.67 -9.41
CA PHE A 239 -0.84 -18.31 -9.26
C PHE A 239 -1.92 -17.27 -9.07
N ALA A 240 -2.83 -17.12 -10.04
CA ALA A 240 -3.91 -16.16 -9.99
C ALA A 240 -5.21 -16.87 -9.62
N VAL A 241 -5.51 -16.91 -8.32
CA VAL A 241 -6.63 -17.63 -7.73
C VAL A 241 -7.87 -16.74 -7.69
N PRO A 242 -9.00 -17.15 -8.27
CA PRO A 242 -10.23 -16.38 -8.22
C PRO A 242 -10.71 -16.19 -6.79
N TRP A 243 -11.19 -14.99 -6.48
CA TRP A 243 -11.73 -14.64 -5.17
C TRP A 243 -12.90 -15.57 -4.78
N GLN A 244 -13.74 -15.98 -5.73
CA GLN A 244 -14.84 -16.90 -5.50
C GLN A 244 -14.39 -18.29 -5.00
N ILE A 245 -13.14 -18.68 -5.28
CA ILE A 245 -12.53 -19.91 -4.78
C ILE A 245 -11.84 -19.68 -3.45
N LEU A 246 -11.16 -18.54 -3.29
CA LEU A 246 -10.42 -18.20 -2.08
C LEU A 246 -11.34 -17.86 -0.90
N HIS A 247 -12.35 -17.01 -1.12
CA HIS A 247 -13.21 -16.47 -0.07
C HIS A 247 -13.87 -17.57 0.78
N PRO A 248 -14.47 -18.64 0.21
CA PRO A 248 -15.09 -19.72 0.99
C PRO A 248 -14.11 -20.55 1.83
N VAL A 249 -12.80 -20.39 1.63
CA VAL A 249 -11.75 -21.14 2.36
C VAL A 249 -10.91 -20.27 3.30
N LEU A 250 -11.20 -18.95 3.40
CA LEU A 250 -10.39 -18.02 4.19
C LEU A 250 -10.34 -18.36 5.69
N ASP A 251 -11.46 -18.79 6.25
CA ASP A 251 -11.58 -19.30 7.62
C ASP A 251 -10.72 -20.54 7.89
N GLY A 252 -10.29 -21.24 6.84
CA GLY A 252 -9.39 -22.39 6.90
C GLY A 252 -7.93 -22.04 7.16
N PHE A 253 -7.52 -20.78 6.97
CA PHE A 253 -6.15 -20.33 7.21
C PHE A 253 -5.89 -19.98 8.68
N THR A 254 -4.64 -20.11 9.11
CA THR A 254 -4.17 -19.56 10.39
C THR A 254 -4.26 -18.04 10.34
N THR A 255 -4.68 -17.41 11.43
CA THR A 255 -4.89 -15.96 11.51
C THR A 255 -4.06 -15.40 12.64
N THR A 256 -3.35 -14.30 12.39
CA THR A 256 -2.71 -13.52 13.45
C THR A 256 -3.65 -12.39 13.86
N HIS A 257 -3.78 -12.19 15.17
CA HIS A 257 -4.48 -11.06 15.78
C HIS A 257 -3.46 -10.26 16.60
N LYS A 258 -2.93 -9.17 16.02
CA LYS A 258 -2.21 -8.13 16.77
C LYS A 258 -3.16 -6.97 17.05
N GLU A 259 -2.88 -6.18 18.09
CA GLU A 259 -3.74 -5.07 18.54
C GLU A 259 -4.18 -4.12 17.41
N ASP A 260 -3.33 -3.91 16.40
CA ASP A 260 -3.59 -3.03 15.24
C ASP A 260 -3.65 -3.75 13.88
N SER A 261 -3.50 -5.08 13.81
CA SER A 261 -3.54 -5.79 12.52
C SER A 261 -4.01 -7.23 12.63
N VAL A 262 -4.95 -7.58 11.75
CA VAL A 262 -5.41 -8.95 11.52
C VAL A 262 -5.03 -9.35 10.11
N TYR A 263 -4.48 -10.55 9.93
CA TYR A 263 -4.20 -11.12 8.61
C TYR A 263 -4.21 -12.65 8.63
N TRP A 264 -4.50 -13.24 7.47
CA TRP A 264 -4.46 -14.69 7.25
C TRP A 264 -3.09 -15.10 6.68
N HIS A 265 -2.57 -16.21 7.19
CA HIS A 265 -1.32 -16.81 6.71
C HIS A 265 -1.63 -17.76 5.56
N ILE A 266 -1.18 -17.41 4.37
CA ILE A 266 -1.24 -18.30 3.21
C ILE A 266 0.12 -18.98 3.08
N ASN A 267 0.14 -20.28 3.36
CA ASN A 267 1.32 -21.12 3.24
C ASN A 267 1.19 -21.96 1.96
N LEU A 268 2.23 -21.97 1.12
CA LEU A 268 2.29 -22.91 0.01
C LEU A 268 3.11 -24.12 0.40
N THR A 269 2.63 -25.31 0.04
CA THR A 269 3.34 -26.58 0.22
C THR A 269 3.40 -27.32 -1.11
N GLU A 270 4.38 -28.20 -1.23
CA GLU A 270 4.61 -29.03 -2.41
C GLU A 270 4.27 -30.47 -2.03
N LEU A 271 3.08 -30.93 -2.44
CA LEU A 271 2.61 -32.29 -2.13
C LEU A 271 3.18 -33.31 -3.12
N GLU A 272 3.31 -32.88 -4.38
CA GLU A 272 3.99 -33.62 -5.44
C GLU A 272 5.10 -32.72 -6.02
N PRO A 273 6.21 -33.28 -6.50
CA PRO A 273 7.30 -32.49 -7.08
C PRO A 273 6.80 -31.57 -8.21
N GLY A 274 6.95 -30.27 -8.03
CA GLY A 274 6.51 -29.22 -8.96
C GLY A 274 5.05 -28.78 -8.82
N GLU A 275 4.28 -29.34 -7.89
CA GLU A 275 2.87 -29.02 -7.67
C GLU A 275 2.64 -28.32 -6.32
N LEU A 276 2.51 -27.00 -6.39
CA LEU A 276 2.20 -26.18 -5.22
C LEU A 276 0.70 -26.20 -4.91
N SER A 277 0.40 -26.25 -3.62
CA SER A 277 -0.94 -26.16 -3.04
C SER A 277 -0.96 -25.18 -1.87
N MET A 278 -2.07 -24.46 -1.68
CA MET A 278 -2.30 -23.69 -0.45
C MET A 278 -2.71 -24.63 0.68
N LEU A 279 -2.07 -24.48 1.83
CA LEU A 279 -2.42 -25.23 3.04
C LEU A 279 -3.61 -24.58 3.76
N LEU A 280 -4.59 -25.39 4.19
CA LEU A 280 -5.72 -24.96 5.01
C LEU A 280 -5.69 -25.69 6.37
N PRO A 281 -4.83 -25.26 7.32
CA PRO A 281 -4.59 -25.99 8.57
C PRO A 281 -5.86 -26.25 9.38
N LYS A 282 -6.75 -25.25 9.48
CA LYS A 282 -7.97 -25.37 10.30
C LYS A 282 -9.01 -26.32 9.71
N ARG A 283 -8.90 -26.63 8.42
CA ARG A 283 -9.77 -27.59 7.71
C ARG A 283 -9.09 -28.94 7.48
N ASN A 284 -7.81 -29.07 7.81
CA ASN A 284 -6.97 -30.24 7.52
C ASN A 284 -7.05 -30.67 6.03
N THR A 285 -7.06 -29.68 5.14
CA THR A 285 -7.13 -29.87 3.68
C THR A 285 -6.13 -28.96 2.98
N VAL A 286 -6.06 -29.10 1.65
CA VAL A 286 -5.27 -28.24 0.77
C VAL A 286 -6.13 -27.75 -0.40
N LEU A 287 -5.75 -26.61 -0.97
CA LEU A 287 -6.27 -26.11 -2.23
C LEU A 287 -5.17 -26.21 -3.30
N PRO A 288 -5.27 -27.14 -4.26
CA PRO A 288 -4.30 -27.26 -5.34
C PRO A 288 -4.22 -26.00 -6.19
N LEU A 289 -3.01 -25.54 -6.53
CA LEU A 289 -2.82 -24.33 -7.36
C LEU A 289 -2.57 -24.60 -8.84
N LYS A 290 -2.55 -25.88 -9.24
CA LYS A 290 -2.24 -26.31 -10.61
C LYS A 290 -3.12 -25.63 -11.65
N GLU A 291 -4.42 -25.48 -11.37
CA GLU A 291 -5.40 -24.88 -12.29
C GLU A 291 -5.30 -23.36 -12.39
N TYR A 292 -4.63 -22.72 -11.43
CA TYR A 292 -4.51 -21.27 -11.33
C TYR A 292 -3.15 -20.74 -11.82
N LYS A 293 -2.34 -21.60 -12.45
CA LYS A 293 -1.02 -21.25 -12.98
C LYS A 293 -1.13 -20.11 -13.99
N LEU A 294 -0.30 -19.08 -13.77
CA LEU A 294 -0.11 -17.93 -14.62
C LEU A 294 1.35 -17.93 -15.10
N PRO A 295 1.65 -18.44 -16.29
CA PRO A 295 3.01 -18.49 -16.81
C PRO A 295 3.53 -17.07 -17.04
N LEU A 296 4.73 -16.78 -16.54
CA LEU A 296 5.38 -15.48 -16.70
C LEU A 296 6.29 -15.57 -17.92
N LYS A 297 5.97 -14.79 -18.96
CA LYS A 297 6.86 -14.62 -20.11
C LYS A 297 7.85 -13.50 -19.77
N PRO A 298 9.16 -13.72 -19.91
CA PRO A 298 10.14 -12.64 -19.84
C PRO A 298 9.97 -11.66 -21.00
#